data_AF-A0A519YEB6-F1
#
_entry.id   AF-A0A519YEB6-F1
#
_cell.length_a   1.000
_cell.length_b   1.000
_cell.length_c   1.000
_cell.angle_alpha   90.00
_cell.angle_beta   90.00
_cell.angle_gamma   90.00
#
_symmetry.space_group_name_H-M   'P 1'
#
loop_
_entity.id
_entity.type
_entity.pdbx_description
1 polymer ?
#
loop_
_entity_poly.entity_id
_entity_poly.type
_entity_poly.pdbx_seq_one_letter_code
_entity_poly.pdbx_strand_id
1 'polypeptide(L)'
;MTTTPEVETMEFDVLIIGAGISGIGAAYHLKTRRPGTTFAILEGKDAIGGTWNQFRYPGIRSDSDMPTFGFGFKPWTHKKA
;
A
#
# COMPACT_ATOMS: atom_id res chain seq x y z
N MET A 1 -28.26 28.52 14.65
CA MET A 1 -27.62 28.52 13.32
C MET A 1 -26.58 27.42 13.35
N THR A 2 -26.82 26.31 12.67
CA THR A 2 -25.96 25.14 12.65
C THR A 2 -25.16 25.20 11.36
N THR A 3 -23.87 25.51 11.44
CA THR A 3 -22.99 25.51 10.27
C THR A 3 -22.66 24.06 9.93
N THR A 4 -23.18 23.56 8.81
CA THR A 4 -22.74 22.27 8.25
C THR A 4 -21.26 22.42 7.87
N PRO A 5 -20.38 21.47 8.26
CA PRO A 5 -18.98 21.55 7.85
C PRO A 5 -18.91 21.48 6.32
N GLU A 6 -18.19 22.42 5.74
CA GLU A 6 -17.86 22.42 4.32
C GLU A 6 -16.90 21.26 4.07
N VAL A 7 -17.32 20.27 3.28
CA VAL A 7 -16.49 19.11 2.95
C VAL A 7 -15.63 19.47 1.75
N GLU A 8 -14.33 19.64 1.97
CA GLU A 8 -13.38 19.83 0.89
C GLU A 8 -13.27 18.53 0.07
N THR A 9 -13.58 18.62 -1.22
CA THR A 9 -13.49 17.49 -2.15
C THR A 9 -12.13 17.49 -2.83
N MET A 10 -11.35 16.43 -2.63
CA MET A 10 -10.11 16.19 -3.37
C MET A 10 -10.36 15.25 -4.54
N GLU A 11 -9.89 15.63 -5.73
CA GLU A 11 -9.98 14.81 -6.94
C GLU A 11 -8.65 14.12 -7.26
N PHE A 12 -8.72 12.87 -7.70
CA PHE A 12 -7.57 12.07 -8.12
C PHE A 12 -7.93 11.23 -9.35
N ASP A 13 -6.97 11.00 -10.24
CA ASP A 13 -7.18 10.14 -11.42
C ASP A 13 -7.40 8.67 -11.03
N VAL A 14 -6.76 8.23 -9.94
CA VAL A 14 -6.85 6.86 -9.43
C VAL A 14 -6.98 6.83 -7.91
N LEU A 15 -7.98 6.10 -7.42
CA LEU A 15 -8.11 5.77 -6.01
C LEU A 15 -7.72 4.31 -5.75
N ILE A 16 -6.74 4.09 -4.87
CA ILE A 16 -6.30 2.76 -4.45
C ILE A 16 -6.87 2.49 -3.06
N ILE A 17 -7.59 1.38 -2.90
CA ILE A 17 -8.13 0.95 -1.61
C ILE A 17 -7.24 -0.16 -1.03
N GLY A 18 -6.64 0.12 0.12
CA GLY A 18 -5.75 -0.76 0.88
C GLY A 18 -4.27 -0.45 0.67
N ALA A 19 -3.54 -0.21 1.76
CA ALA A 19 -2.09 -0.01 1.81
C ALA A 19 -1.33 -1.31 2.16
N GLY A 20 -1.78 -2.42 1.57
CA GLY A 20 -1.04 -3.69 1.57
C GLY A 20 0.04 -3.75 0.47
N ILE A 21 0.64 -4.93 0.27
CA ILE A 21 1.68 -5.14 -0.75
C ILE A 21 1.15 -4.77 -2.14
N SER A 22 -0.06 -5.20 -2.50
CA SER A 22 -0.67 -4.88 -3.79
C SER A 22 -0.88 -3.38 -4.00
N GLY A 23 -1.44 -2.68 -3.01
CA GLY A 23 -1.70 -1.23 -3.10
C GLY A 23 -0.41 -0.40 -3.22
N ILE A 24 0.62 -0.76 -2.43
CA ILE A 24 1.94 -0.11 -2.51
C ILE A 24 2.59 -0.39 -3.87
N GLY A 25 2.51 -1.63 -4.37
CA GLY A 25 3.02 -2.00 -5.69
C GLY A 25 2.32 -1.25 -6.83
N ALA A 26 0.99 -1.13 -6.76
CA ALA A 26 0.19 -0.36 -7.72
C ALA A 26 0.59 1.12 -7.74
N ALA A 27 0.69 1.75 -6.57
CA ALA A 27 1.13 3.13 -6.43
C ALA A 27 2.54 3.38 -6.99
N TYR A 28 3.47 2.46 -6.72
CA TYR A 28 4.82 2.52 -7.31
C TYR A 28 4.76 2.48 -8.85
N HIS A 29 3.96 1.58 -9.42
CA HIS A 29 3.85 1.46 -10.87
C HIS A 29 3.13 2.64 -11.51
N LEU A 30 2.11 3.24 -10.87
CA LEU A 30 1.51 4.50 -11.33
C LEU A 30 2.56 5.60 -11.36
N LYS A 31 3.29 5.79 -10.25
CA LYS A 31 4.32 6.83 -10.15
C LYS A 31 5.43 6.67 -11.19
N THR A 32 5.84 5.44 -11.50
CA THR A 32 6.99 5.15 -12.38
C THR A 32 6.63 4.97 -13.85
N ARG A 33 5.44 4.44 -14.16
CA ARG A 33 5.03 4.12 -15.54
C ARG A 33 4.03 5.14 -16.10
N ARG A 34 3.39 5.93 -15.24
CA ARG A 34 2.42 6.97 -15.63
C ARG A 34 2.71 8.28 -14.89
N PRO A 35 3.88 8.90 -15.14
CA PRO A 35 4.21 10.17 -14.50
C PRO A 35 3.13 11.21 -14.78
N GLY A 36 2.75 11.97 -13.75
CA GLY A 36 1.68 12.97 -13.81
C GLY A 36 0.28 12.46 -13.48
N THR A 37 0.05 11.14 -13.41
CA THR A 37 -1.21 10.57 -12.88
C THR A 37 -1.26 10.80 -11.36
N THR A 38 -2.27 11.52 -10.90
CA THR A 38 -2.56 11.75 -9.49
C THR A 38 -3.24 10.53 -8.88
N PHE A 39 -2.88 10.17 -7.65
CA PHE A 39 -3.53 9.06 -6.96
C PHE A 39 -3.51 9.24 -5.45
N ALA A 40 -4.49 8.63 -4.79
CA ALA A 40 -4.54 8.48 -3.34
C ALA A 40 -4.62 6.99 -2.96
N ILE A 41 -4.07 6.66 -1.80
CA ILE A 41 -4.22 5.33 -1.18
C ILE A 41 -5.01 5.52 0.11
N LEU A 42 -6.15 4.85 0.23
CA LEU A 42 -6.93 4.83 1.47
C LEU A 42 -6.75 3.48 2.16
N GLU A 43 -6.28 3.49 3.41
CA GLU A 43 -6.17 2.32 4.26
C GLU A 43 -7.15 2.45 5.43
N GLY A 44 -7.89 1.39 5.72
CA GLY A 44 -8.90 1.41 6.78
C GLY A 44 -8.30 1.28 8.19
N LYS A 45 -7.01 0.95 8.30
CA LYS A 45 -6.29 0.82 9.57
C LYS A 45 -5.29 1.95 9.79
N ASP A 46 -4.89 2.13 11.04
CA ASP A 46 -3.89 3.13 11.44
C ASP A 46 -2.47 2.85 10.92
N ALA A 47 -2.23 1.66 10.36
CA ALA A 47 -0.93 1.27 9.84
C ALA A 47 -1.03 0.48 8.53
N ILE A 48 -0.07 0.77 7.65
CA ILE A 48 0.13 0.08 6.37
C ILE A 48 0.60 -1.37 6.57
N GLY A 49 0.54 -2.17 5.51
CA GLY A 49 1.03 -3.55 5.49
C GLY A 49 -0.04 -4.60 5.20
N GLY A 50 -1.32 -4.20 5.21
CA GLY A 50 -2.44 -5.09 4.91
C GLY A 50 -2.46 -6.31 5.84
N THR A 51 -2.47 -7.50 5.27
CA THR A 51 -2.42 -8.80 5.99
C THR A 51 -1.31 -8.87 7.04
N TRP A 52 -0.13 -8.29 6.77
CA TRP A 52 1.03 -8.34 7.68
C TRP A 52 0.94 -7.43 8.90
N ASN A 53 0.12 -6.39 8.79
CA ASN A 53 -0.23 -5.55 9.92
C ASN A 53 -1.44 -6.13 10.68
N GLN A 54 -2.42 -6.68 9.94
CA GLN A 54 -3.64 -7.25 10.52
C GLN A 54 -3.38 -8.50 11.36
N PHE A 55 -2.56 -9.43 10.86
CA PHE A 55 -2.30 -10.69 11.55
C PHE A 55 -0.98 -10.62 12.31
N ARG A 56 -1.08 -10.65 13.64
CA ARG A 56 0.05 -10.59 14.56
C ARG A 56 -0.11 -11.70 15.59
N TYR A 57 0.43 -12.88 15.27
CA TYR A 57 0.43 -14.04 16.14
C TYR A 57 1.79 -14.76 16.07
N PRO A 58 2.16 -15.55 17.09
CA PRO A 58 3.42 -16.29 17.09
C PRO A 58 3.53 -17.24 15.88
N GLY A 59 4.64 -17.17 15.15
CA GLY A 59 4.92 -18.05 14.01
C GLY A 59 4.35 -17.60 12.67
N ILE A 60 3.80 -16.38 12.56
CA ILE A 60 3.41 -15.82 11.25
C ILE A 60 4.61 -15.75 10.30
N ARG A 61 4.43 -16.27 9.09
CA ARG A 61 5.47 -16.33 8.06
C ARG A 61 4.83 -16.38 6.67
N SER A 62 5.65 -16.09 5.66
CA SER A 62 5.28 -16.27 4.25
C SER A 62 5.55 -17.72 3.86
N ASP A 63 4.68 -18.30 3.04
CA ASP A 63 4.95 -19.59 2.39
C ASP A 63 5.86 -19.43 1.16
N SER A 64 6.04 -18.21 0.68
CA SER A 64 7.00 -17.84 -0.36
C SER A 64 8.30 -17.30 0.23
N ASP A 65 9.42 -17.56 -0.45
CA ASP A 65 10.70 -16.96 -0.11
C ASP A 65 10.70 -15.44 -0.38
N MET A 66 11.57 -14.71 0.33
CA MET A 66 11.63 -13.25 0.22
C MET A 66 11.93 -12.73 -1.21
N PRO A 67 12.78 -13.40 -2.01
CA PRO A 67 12.97 -13.02 -3.42
C PRO A 67 11.69 -13.07 -4.26
N THR A 68 10.83 -14.07 -4.08
CA THR A 68 9.58 -14.20 -4.85
C THR A 68 8.45 -13.35 -4.29
N PHE A 69 8.43 -13.17 -2.97
CA PHE A 69 7.39 -12.40 -2.28
C PHE A 69 7.60 -10.88 -2.35
N GLY A 70 8.85 -10.44 -2.51
CA GLY A 70 9.22 -9.04 -2.47
C GLY A 70 8.78 -8.23 -3.69
N PHE A 71 8.97 -6.91 -3.61
CA PHE A 71 8.78 -6.04 -4.75
C PHE A 71 9.92 -6.21 -5.75
N GLY A 72 9.62 -6.47 -7.02
CA GLY A 72 10.65 -6.56 -8.06
C GLY A 72 11.51 -5.29 -8.20
N PHE A 73 10.96 -4.12 -7.84
CA PHE A 73 11.67 -2.84 -7.81
C PHE A 73 12.45 -2.57 -6.52
N LYS A 74 12.28 -3.39 -5.49
CA LYS A 74 13.03 -3.33 -4.23
C LYS A 74 13.41 -4.76 -3.83
N PRO A 75 14.34 -5.39 -4.57
CA PRO A 75 14.71 -6.78 -4.36
C PRO A 75 15.31 -6.99 -2.97
N TRP A 76 15.07 -8.17 -2.41
CA TRP A 76 15.65 -8.58 -1.14
C TRP A 76 17.15 -8.87 -1.31
N THR A 77 18.02 -8.17 -0.56
CA THR A 77 19.49 -8.25 -0.70
C THR A 77 20.20 -8.99 0.42
N HIS A 78 19.49 -9.41 1.47
CA HIS A 78 20.13 -10.12 2.58
C HIS A 78 20.50 -11.55 2.17
N LYS A 79 21.76 -11.92 2.43
CA LYS A 79 22.35 -13.19 1.95
C LYS A 79 21.84 -14.45 2.63
N LYS A 80 21.01 -14.37 3.68
CA LYS A 80 20.37 -15.53 4.35
C LYS A 80 19.10 -15.07 5.07
N ALA A 81 18.06 -15.90 5.03
CA ALA A 81 16.95 -15.91 5.99
C ALA A 81 17.13 -17.14 6.89
#